data_AF-A0A7S3AV88-F1
#
_entry.id   AF-A0A7S3AV88-F1
#
_cell.length_a   1.000
_cell.length_b   1.000
_cell.length_c   1.000
_cell.angle_alpha   90.00
_cell.angle_beta   90.00
_cell.angle_gamma   90.00
#
_symmetry.space_group_name_H-M   'P 1'
#
loop_
_entity.id
_entity.type
_entity.pdbx_description
1 polymer ?
#
loop_
_entity_poly.entity_id
_entity_poly.type
_entity_poly.pdbx_seq_one_letter_code
_entity_poly.pdbx_strand_id
1 'polypeptide(L)'
;WPDGQYTAPTDEALAYDVTAVPMFGLNMIRLHQKVNPERWYYHADTTGVIVFQDMVQKYGLASSATIPYFVQDFTAMVQGRGNHPSIVQFTTFNEGDCWRVFK
;
A
#
# COMPACT_ATOMS: atom_id res chain seq x y z
N TRP A 1 -8.70 -1.89 12.94
CA TRP A 1 -9.42 -1.16 14.02
C TRP A 1 -10.50 -2.04 14.65
N PRO A 2 -10.67 -2.06 15.98
CA PRO A 2 -11.55 -3.02 16.67
C PRO A 2 -12.98 -3.07 16.15
N ASP A 3 -13.56 -1.92 15.81
CA ASP A 3 -14.99 -1.82 15.49
C ASP A 3 -15.35 -2.07 14.01
N GLY A 4 -14.39 -1.87 13.09
CA GLY A 4 -14.65 -1.94 11.63
C GLY A 4 -13.64 -2.74 10.83
N GLN A 5 -12.54 -3.18 11.44
CA GLN A 5 -11.37 -3.87 10.88
C GLN A 5 -10.66 -3.11 9.74
N TYR A 6 -11.38 -2.72 8.68
CA TYR A 6 -10.88 -2.19 7.42
C TYR A 6 -10.93 -0.68 7.24
N THR A 7 -11.73 0.04 8.03
CA THR A 7 -11.91 1.50 7.91
C THR A 7 -11.58 2.22 9.21
N ALA A 8 -10.76 3.28 9.11
CA ALA A 8 -10.34 4.06 10.26
C ALA A 8 -11.56 4.75 10.86
N PRO A 9 -11.78 4.67 12.18
CA PRO A 9 -12.91 5.35 12.80
C PRO A 9 -12.74 6.88 12.79
N THR A 10 -11.50 7.37 12.83
CA THR A 10 -11.17 8.80 12.80
C THR A 10 -9.85 9.04 12.05
N ASP A 11 -9.52 10.31 11.78
CA ASP A 11 -8.23 10.66 11.20
C ASP A 11 -7.06 10.40 12.16
N GLU A 12 -7.26 10.60 13.47
CA GLU A 12 -6.24 10.33 14.48
C GLU A 12 -5.90 8.83 14.51
N ALA A 13 -6.90 7.97 14.34
CA ALA A 13 -6.68 6.53 14.22
C ALA A 13 -5.92 6.15 12.94
N LEU A 14 -6.12 6.89 11.85
CA LEU A 14 -5.39 6.72 10.59
C LEU A 14 -3.94 7.22 10.69
N ALA A 15 -3.74 8.37 11.35
CA ALA A 15 -2.42 8.95 11.62
C ALA A 15 -1.60 8.07 12.57
N TYR A 16 -2.25 7.48 13.58
CA TYR A 16 -1.59 6.61 14.55
C TYR A 16 -0.91 5.39 13.90
N ASP A 17 -1.51 4.82 12.85
CA ASP A 17 -0.90 3.72 12.07
C ASP A 17 0.49 4.09 11.53
N VAL A 18 0.74 5.37 11.27
CA VAL A 18 2.02 5.90 10.77
C VAL A 18 2.90 6.40 11.91
N THR A 19 2.36 7.21 12.83
CA THR A 19 3.14 7.87 13.88
C THR A 19 3.61 6.90 14.97
N ALA A 20 2.99 5.73 15.10
CA ALA A 20 3.50 4.66 15.96
C ALA A 20 4.88 4.14 15.51
N VAL A 21 5.20 4.19 14.22
CA VAL A 21 6.47 3.67 13.67
C VAL A 21 7.70 4.33 14.30
N PRO A 22 7.84 5.67 14.30
CA PRO A 22 8.96 6.33 14.97
C PRO A 22 8.95 6.15 16.50
N MET A 23 7.80 5.90 17.14
CA MET A 23 7.76 5.60 18.59
C MET A 23 8.55 4.32 18.93
N PHE A 24 8.68 3.39 17.98
CA PHE A 24 9.47 2.17 18.11
C PHE A 24 10.89 2.29 17.53
N GLY A 25 11.33 3.50 17.15
CA GLY A 25 12.65 3.72 16.55
C GLY A 25 12.77 3.23 15.10
N LEU A 26 11.65 2.94 14.45
CA LEU A 26 11.59 2.55 13.03
C LEU A 26 11.36 3.79 12.16
N ASN A 27 11.67 3.69 10.87
CA ASN A 27 11.51 4.79 9.91
C ASN A 27 10.86 4.36 8.58
N MET A 28 10.36 3.13 8.49
CA MET A 28 9.83 2.58 7.24
C MET A 28 8.66 1.64 7.48
N ILE A 29 7.69 1.69 6.58
CA ILE A 29 6.58 0.74 6.44
C ILE A 29 6.65 0.09 5.06
N ARG A 30 6.63 -1.24 5.01
CA ARG A 30 6.20 -1.97 3.81
C ARG A 30 4.70 -2.16 3.90
N LEU A 31 3.94 -1.38 3.12
CA LEU A 31 2.49 -1.48 3.09
C LEU A 31 2.10 -2.70 2.24
N HIS A 32 1.88 -3.80 2.93
CA HIS A 32 1.75 -5.12 2.31
C HIS A 32 0.35 -5.32 1.69
N GLN A 33 0.32 -5.54 0.38
CA GLN A 33 -0.86 -5.86 -0.44
C GLN A 33 -2.12 -5.03 -0.13
N LYS A 34 -1.93 -3.72 0.13
CA LYS A 34 -3.02 -2.79 0.46
C LYS A 34 -2.70 -1.41 -0.11
N VAL A 35 -3.74 -0.70 -0.57
CA VAL A 35 -3.68 0.74 -0.86
C VAL A 35 -4.49 1.48 0.19
N ASN A 36 -3.87 2.41 0.91
CA ASN A 36 -4.56 3.22 1.91
C ASN A 36 -5.26 4.46 1.28
N PRO A 37 -6.13 5.15 2.03
CA PRO A 37 -6.61 6.48 1.63
C PRO A 37 -5.45 7.48 1.51
N GLU A 38 -5.60 8.49 0.66
CA GLU A 38 -4.61 9.57 0.43
C GLU A 38 -4.06 10.16 1.73
N ARG A 39 -4.95 10.38 2.69
CA ARG A 39 -4.63 11.00 3.98
C ARG A 39 -3.63 10.19 4.81
N TRP A 40 -3.58 8.86 4.62
CA TRP A 40 -2.58 8.03 5.28
C TRP A 40 -1.17 8.33 4.75
N TYR A 41 -1.02 8.53 3.44
CA TYR A 41 0.27 8.89 2.83
C TYR A 41 0.67 10.32 3.17
N TYR A 42 -0.28 11.25 3.33
CA TYR A 42 -0.01 12.58 3.88
C TYR A 42 0.63 12.49 5.29
N HIS A 43 0.12 11.61 6.16
CA HIS A 43 0.72 11.40 7.48
C HIS A 43 2.12 10.79 7.36
N ALA A 44 2.36 9.88 6.41
CA ALA A 44 3.69 9.33 6.13
C ALA A 44 4.68 10.41 5.65
N ASP A 45 4.26 11.27 4.72
CA ASP A 45 5.05 12.37 4.20
C ASP A 45 5.45 13.37 5.29
N THR A 46 4.50 13.75 6.14
CA THR A 46 4.71 14.75 7.21
C THR A 46 5.49 14.19 8.41
N THR A 47 5.33 12.91 8.71
CA THR A 47 6.06 12.24 9.81
C THR A 47 7.48 11.84 9.38
N GLY A 48 7.76 11.76 8.08
CA GLY A 48 9.05 11.30 7.55
C GLY A 48 9.22 9.77 7.59
N VAL A 49 8.11 9.02 7.48
CA VAL A 49 8.14 7.55 7.41
C VAL A 49 8.21 7.12 5.95
N ILE A 50 9.20 6.30 5.62
CA ILE A 50 9.39 5.75 4.28
C ILE A 50 8.34 4.67 4.00
N VAL A 51 7.83 4.61 2.77
CA VAL A 51 6.81 3.65 2.34
C VAL A 51 7.32 2.82 1.17
N PHE A 52 7.25 1.49 1.33
CA PHE A 52 7.26 0.54 0.21
C PHE A 52 5.81 0.16 -0.08
N GLN A 53 5.31 0.55 -1.25
CA GLN A 53 3.93 0.33 -1.65
C GLN A 53 3.79 -0.97 -2.44
N ASP A 54 3.24 -2.02 -1.83
CA ASP A 54 2.92 -3.24 -2.56
C ASP A 54 1.62 -3.06 -3.37
N MET A 55 1.56 -3.62 -4.58
CA MET A 55 0.31 -3.79 -5.31
C MET A 55 -0.54 -4.89 -4.68
N VAL A 56 -1.85 -4.68 -4.64
CA VAL A 56 -2.83 -5.71 -4.22
C VAL A 56 -2.84 -6.82 -5.26
N GLN A 57 -2.67 -8.05 -4.82
CA GLN A 57 -2.57 -9.22 -5.70
C GLN A 57 -3.63 -10.25 -5.35
N LYS A 58 -4.08 -10.98 -6.37
CA LYS A 58 -4.97 -12.12 -6.20
C LYS A 58 -4.17 -13.34 -5.75
N TYR A 59 -4.37 -13.77 -4.50
CA TYR A 59 -3.76 -15.00 -4.02
C TYR A 59 -4.45 -16.22 -4.64
N GLY A 60 -3.69 -17.00 -5.42
CA GLY A 60 -4.21 -18.16 -6.14
C GLY A 60 -5.21 -17.82 -7.27
N LEU A 61 -5.36 -18.74 -8.23
CA LEU A 61 -6.32 -18.61 -9.34
C LEU A 61 -6.17 -17.33 -10.19
N ALA A 62 -5.01 -16.68 -10.17
CA ALA A 62 -4.66 -15.67 -11.16
C ALA A 62 -4.58 -16.34 -12.55
N SER A 63 -5.10 -15.68 -13.58
CA SER A 63 -5.10 -16.18 -14.96
C SER A 63 -4.91 -15.03 -15.94
N SER A 64 -4.65 -15.32 -17.21
CA SER A 64 -4.45 -14.26 -18.21
C SER A 64 -5.66 -13.32 -18.30
N ALA A 65 -6.86 -13.79 -17.96
CA ALA A 65 -8.08 -12.98 -17.88
C ALA A 65 -8.05 -11.91 -16.76
N THR A 66 -7.23 -12.10 -15.70
CA THR A 66 -7.12 -11.12 -14.61
C THR A 66 -6.05 -10.05 -14.85
N ILE A 67 -5.18 -10.24 -15.86
CA ILE A 67 -4.08 -9.31 -16.17
C ILE A 67 -4.59 -7.88 -16.44
N PRO A 68 -5.62 -7.65 -17.27
CA PRO A 68 -6.03 -6.28 -17.60
C PRO A 68 -6.48 -5.49 -16.37
N TYR A 69 -7.21 -6.12 -15.45
CA TYR A 69 -7.64 -5.51 -14.20
C TYR A 69 -6.46 -5.17 -13.29
N PHE A 70 -5.51 -6.11 -13.14
CA PHE A 70 -4.31 -5.86 -12.35
C PHE A 70 -3.50 -4.67 -12.89
N VAL A 71 -3.29 -4.61 -14.21
CA VAL A 71 -2.55 -3.51 -14.85
C VAL A 71 -3.29 -2.19 -14.71
N GLN A 72 -4.62 -2.19 -14.86
CA GLN A 72 -5.46 -1.02 -14.66
C GLN A 72 -5.33 -0.48 -13.23
N ASP A 73 -5.51 -1.34 -12.23
CA ASP A 73 -5.46 -0.94 -10.82
C ASP A 73 -4.05 -0.52 -10.39
N PHE A 74 -3.01 -1.22 -10.88
CA PHE A 74 -1.62 -0.86 -10.62
C PHE A 74 -1.27 0.51 -11.23
N THR A 75 -1.74 0.78 -12.45
CA THR A 75 -1.55 2.08 -13.10
C THR A 75 -2.24 3.19 -12.31
N ALA A 76 -3.48 2.97 -11.88
CA ALA A 76 -4.23 3.92 -11.07
C ALA A 76 -3.56 4.19 -9.72
N MET A 77 -3.03 3.15 -9.06
CA MET A 77 -2.30 3.28 -7.80
C MET A 77 -1.02 4.12 -7.98
N VAL A 78 -0.21 3.81 -8.99
CA VAL A 78 1.05 4.55 -9.24
C VAL A 78 0.76 6.00 -9.59
N GLN A 79 -0.19 6.26 -10.50
CA GLN A 79 -0.56 7.63 -10.89
C GLN A 79 -1.17 8.40 -9.72
N GLY A 80 -2.03 7.76 -8.93
CA GLY A 80 -2.71 8.36 -7.80
C GLY A 80 -1.86 8.52 -6.54
N ARG A 81 -0.65 7.95 -6.48
CA ARG A 81 0.23 8.02 -5.30
C ARG A 81 1.63 8.53 -5.58
N GLY A 82 2.02 8.66 -6.85
CA GLY A 82 3.39 8.99 -7.26
C GLY A 82 3.91 10.36 -6.79
N ASN A 83 3.02 11.24 -6.29
CA ASN A 83 3.42 12.54 -5.74
C ASN A 83 3.80 12.49 -4.24
N HIS A 84 3.61 11.36 -3.56
CA HIS A 84 3.99 11.21 -2.16
C HIS A 84 5.51 10.93 -2.04
N PRO A 85 6.31 11.86 -1.50
CA PRO A 85 7.74 11.66 -1.33
C PRO A 85 8.09 10.54 -0.35
N SER A 86 7.17 10.15 0.55
CA SER A 86 7.35 8.99 1.41
C SER A 86 7.48 7.68 0.63
N ILE A 87 6.87 7.56 -0.55
CA ILE A 87 6.92 6.34 -1.35
C ILE A 87 8.23 6.29 -2.13
N VAL A 88 9.12 5.37 -1.75
CA VAL A 88 10.41 5.19 -2.43
C VAL A 88 10.44 3.96 -3.34
N GLN A 89 9.45 3.07 -3.21
CA GLN A 89 9.34 1.85 -4.02
C GLN A 89 7.88 1.45 -4.23
N PHE A 90 7.55 1.12 -5.49
CA PHE A 90 6.34 0.36 -5.83
C PHE A 90 6.71 -1.10 -6.08
N THR A 91 6.17 -2.01 -5.26
CA THR A 91 6.42 -3.45 -5.35
C THR A 91 5.27 -4.11 -6.10
N THR A 92 5.54 -4.64 -7.30
CA THR A 92 4.49 -5.23 -8.16
C THR A 92 4.02 -6.60 -7.68
N PHE A 93 4.92 -7.46 -7.21
CA PHE A 93 4.62 -8.84 -6.82
C PHE A 93 5.19 -9.19 -5.45
N ASN A 94 4.46 -10.00 -4.68
CA ASN A 94 4.89 -10.59 -3.42
C ASN A 94 5.12 -12.09 -3.58
N GLU A 95 6.24 -12.63 -3.08
CA GLU A 95 6.51 -14.09 -2.93
C GLU A 95 6.23 -14.99 -4.15
N GLY A 96 6.15 -14.41 -5.35
CA GLY A 96 5.84 -15.16 -6.56
C GLY A 96 4.34 -15.37 -6.80
N ASP A 97 3.48 -14.62 -6.12
CA ASP A 97 2.06 -14.49 -6.46
C ASP A 97 1.90 -13.76 -7.78
N CYS A 98 0.93 -14.21 -8.59
CA CYS A 98 0.51 -13.64 -9.87
C CYS A 98 1.55 -13.56 -11.01
N TRP A 99 2.84 -13.34 -10.75
CA TRP A 99 3.84 -13.03 -11.79
C TRP A 99 3.97 -14.13 -12.86
N ARG A 100 3.74 -15.41 -12.50
CA ARG A 100 3.81 -16.53 -13.46
C ARG A 100 2.79 -16.41 -14.59
N VAL A 101 1.70 -15.69 -14.34
CA VAL A 101 0.63 -15.45 -15.31
C VAL A 101 1.04 -14.38 -16.33
N PHE A 102 2.04 -13.55 -16.00
CA PHE A 102 2.60 -12.51 -16.87
C PHE A 102 3.78 -13.01 -17.72
N LYS A 103 4.14 -14.31 -17.64
CA LYS A 103 5.12 -14.94 -18.52
C LYS A 103 4.46 -15.41 -19.81
#